data_AF-A0AA51X7Y0-F1
#
_entry.id   AF-A0AA51X7Y0-F1
#
_cell.length_a   1.000
_cell.length_b   1.000
_cell.length_c   1.000
_cell.angle_alpha   90.00
_cell.angle_beta   90.00
_cell.angle_gamma   90.00
#
_symmetry.space_group_name_H-M   'P 1'
#
loop_
_entity.id
_entity.type
_entity.pdbx_description
1 polymer ?
#
loop_
_entity_poly.entity_id
_entity_poly.type
_entity_poly.pdbx_seq_one_letter_code
_entity_poly.pdbx_strand_id
1 'polypeptide(L)'
;MSGEEKDKQWQAIEQALQSLPREMSPERSRWNEIAQEIAPQTNRSGWMPYAVAASVLVAIASTWFSVQTSLELKSLKQQQFAYQAAQEQIQYREHQRRLVKASFVENLNMASEQLDPATIADIQNNLAIIEQAMLDIKAALAKQPGNQRLNDLLQQTYTREQQLIESVEKSYPQLRGEA
;
A
#
# COMPACT_ATOMS: atom_id res chain seq x y z
N MET A 1 -60.69 25.80 -24.13
CA MET A 1 -60.80 27.19 -23.64
C MET A 1 -60.34 28.09 -24.76
N SER A 2 -61.31 28.75 -25.40
CA SER A 2 -61.13 29.52 -26.63
C SER A 2 -60.38 30.83 -26.34
N GLY A 3 -59.62 31.34 -27.31
CA GLY A 3 -58.79 32.56 -27.16
C GLY A 3 -59.56 33.78 -26.64
N GLU A 4 -60.86 33.84 -26.92
CA GLU A 4 -61.75 34.92 -26.53
C GLU A 4 -61.94 35.07 -25.00
N GLU A 5 -61.81 33.99 -24.22
CA GLU A 5 -61.85 34.06 -22.75
C GLU A 5 -60.57 34.64 -22.16
N LYS A 6 -59.41 34.36 -22.79
CA LYS A 6 -58.12 34.89 -22.34
C LYS A 6 -58.03 36.39 -22.57
N ASP A 7 -58.53 36.87 -23.70
CA ASP A 7 -58.49 38.30 -24.03
C ASP A 7 -59.35 39.13 -23.06
N LYS A 8 -60.52 38.61 -22.67
CA LYS A 8 -61.36 39.24 -21.63
C LYS A 8 -60.69 39.25 -20.26
N GLN A 9 -59.97 38.19 -19.89
CA GLN A 9 -59.19 38.15 -18.65
C GLN A 9 -58.03 39.16 -18.66
N TRP A 10 -57.33 39.29 -19.78
CA TRP A 10 -56.23 40.28 -19.91
C TRP A 10 -56.73 41.72 -19.80
N GLN A 11 -57.86 42.03 -20.43
CA GLN A 11 -58.47 43.37 -20.33
C GLN A 11 -58.94 43.68 -18.90
N ALA A 12 -59.49 42.70 -18.17
CA ALA A 12 -59.90 42.88 -16.78
C ALA A 12 -58.69 43.15 -15.85
N ILE A 13 -57.55 42.49 -16.11
CA ILE A 13 -56.31 42.70 -15.35
C ILE A 13 -55.73 44.09 -15.65
N GLU A 14 -55.73 44.54 -16.90
CA GLU A 14 -55.26 45.88 -17.25
C GLU A 14 -56.12 46.99 -16.62
N GLN A 15 -57.44 46.81 -16.57
CA GLN A 15 -58.31 47.75 -15.85
C GLN A 15 -58.05 47.76 -14.34
N ALA A 16 -57.79 46.61 -13.73
CA ALA A 16 -57.43 46.52 -12.32
C ALA A 16 -56.06 47.13 -12.01
N LEU A 17 -55.12 47.06 -12.95
CA LEU A 17 -53.80 47.70 -12.84
C LEU A 17 -53.88 49.21 -12.92
N GLN A 18 -54.83 49.76 -13.69
CA GLN A 18 -55.01 51.21 -13.79
C GLN A 18 -55.68 51.82 -12.54
N SER A 19 -56.43 51.03 -11.76
CA SER A 19 -57.10 51.51 -10.53
C SER A 19 -56.26 51.38 -9.27
N LEU A 20 -55.06 50.81 -9.35
CA LEU A 20 -54.13 50.71 -8.23
C LEU A 20 -53.45 52.07 -7.96
N PRO A 21 -53.54 52.61 -6.71
CA PRO A 21 -52.85 53.84 -6.36
C PRO A 21 -51.34 53.67 -6.50
N ARG A 22 -50.69 54.60 -7.21
CA ARG A 22 -49.27 54.50 -7.59
C ARG A 22 -48.30 54.60 -6.42
N GLU A 23 -48.73 55.04 -5.25
CA GLU A 23 -47.91 55.09 -4.04
C GLU A 23 -48.72 54.71 -2.80
N MET A 24 -48.32 53.61 -2.17
CA MET A 24 -48.64 53.30 -0.77
C MET A 24 -47.40 53.61 0.06
N SER A 25 -47.43 54.69 0.84
CA SER A 25 -46.41 54.91 1.86
C SER A 25 -46.66 53.97 3.03
N PRO A 26 -45.68 53.13 3.46
CA PRO A 26 -45.88 52.24 4.60
C PRO A 26 -46.10 53.05 5.88
N GLU A 27 -47.03 52.61 6.73
CA GLU A 27 -47.25 53.17 8.06
C GLU A 27 -45.93 53.14 8.85
N ARG A 28 -45.42 54.31 9.26
CA ARG A 28 -44.13 54.48 9.97
C ARG A 28 -44.00 53.64 11.25
N SER A 29 -45.09 53.14 11.82
CA SER A 29 -45.10 52.38 13.08
C SER A 29 -44.50 50.98 12.96
N ARG A 30 -44.69 50.28 11.83
CA ARG A 30 -44.30 48.87 11.71
C ARG A 30 -42.79 48.65 11.52
N TRP A 31 -42.05 49.70 11.14
CA TRP A 31 -40.59 49.63 11.03
C TRP A 31 -39.90 49.50 12.39
N ASN A 32 -40.46 50.07 13.45
CA ASN A 32 -39.90 49.94 14.80
C ASN A 32 -40.06 48.52 15.35
N GLU A 33 -41.17 47.85 15.06
CA GLU A 33 -41.40 46.46 15.49
C GLU A 33 -40.43 45.51 14.77
N ILE A 34 -40.26 45.65 13.46
CA ILE A 34 -39.30 44.85 12.69
C ILE A 34 -37.86 45.14 13.15
N ALA A 35 -37.52 46.40 13.47
CA ALA A 35 -36.20 46.75 14.00
C ALA A 35 -35.92 46.11 15.37
N GLN A 36 -36.95 45.91 16.20
CA GLN A 36 -36.83 45.22 17.48
C GLN A 36 -36.72 43.70 17.33
N GLU A 37 -37.40 43.12 16.33
CA GLU A 37 -37.33 41.69 16.01
C GLU A 37 -35.95 41.29 15.43
N ILE A 38 -35.33 42.17 14.64
CA ILE A 38 -34.03 41.92 13.99
C ILE A 38 -32.85 42.33 14.90
N ALA A 39 -33.09 43.04 16.00
CA ALA A 39 -32.04 43.40 16.95
C ALA A 39 -31.40 42.12 17.51
N PRO A 40 -30.07 41.92 17.36
CA PRO A 40 -29.42 40.71 17.83
C PRO A 40 -29.54 40.65 19.35
N GLN A 41 -30.35 39.71 19.85
CA GLN A 41 -30.36 39.37 21.27
C GLN A 41 -29.01 38.76 21.61
N THR A 42 -28.07 39.61 22.06
CA THR A 42 -26.77 39.17 22.57
C THR A 42 -26.96 38.59 23.97
N ASN A 43 -27.67 37.46 24.05
CA ASN A 43 -27.66 36.63 25.23
C ASN A 43 -26.28 35.95 25.29
N ARG A 44 -25.31 36.66 25.87
CA ARG A 44 -23.95 36.17 26.09
C ARG A 44 -24.00 35.08 27.16
N SER A 45 -24.46 33.90 26.76
CA SER A 45 -24.44 32.69 27.57
C SER A 45 -22.99 32.36 27.93
N GLY A 46 -22.69 32.26 29.23
CA GLY A 46 -21.36 32.00 29.81
C GLY A 46 -20.74 30.63 29.46
N TRP A 47 -21.25 29.96 28.42
CA TRP A 47 -20.75 28.69 27.89
C TRP A 47 -19.69 28.87 26.79
N MET A 48 -19.55 30.07 26.24
CA MET A 48 -18.58 30.39 25.19
C MET A 48 -17.12 29.98 25.49
N PRO A 49 -16.55 30.15 26.71
CA PRO A 49 -15.17 29.72 26.96
C PRO A 49 -15.00 28.20 26.89
N TYR A 50 -16.03 27.42 27.25
CA TYR A 50 -15.98 25.96 27.20
C TYR A 50 -16.03 25.41 25.78
N ALA A 51 -16.80 26.04 24.88
CA ALA A 51 -16.87 25.64 23.48
C ALA A 51 -15.55 25.87 22.73
N VAL A 52 -14.85 26.98 23.01
CA VAL A 52 -13.53 27.28 22.45
C VAL A 52 -12.45 26.34 23.02
N ALA A 53 -12.50 26.02 24.32
CA ALA A 53 -11.58 25.06 24.91
C ALA A 53 -11.78 23.63 24.35
N ALA A 54 -13.03 23.21 24.12
CA ALA A 54 -13.35 21.91 23.55
C ALA A 54 -12.85 21.75 22.12
N SER A 55 -12.96 22.78 21.27
CA SER A 55 -12.48 22.71 19.88
C SER A 55 -10.95 22.62 19.81
N VAL A 56 -10.23 23.30 20.71
CA VAL A 56 -8.76 23.19 20.83
C VAL A 56 -8.35 21.78 21.26
N LEU A 57 -9.04 21.18 22.24
CA LEU A 57 -8.75 19.80 22.66
C LEU A 57 -9.00 18.79 21.54
N VAL A 58 -10.09 18.95 20.77
CA VAL A 58 -10.38 18.10 19.60
C VAL A 58 -9.32 18.27 18.51
N ALA A 59 -8.86 19.49 18.24
CA ALA A 59 -7.80 19.73 17.25
C ALA A 59 -6.46 19.10 17.66
N ILE A 60 -6.08 19.20 18.94
CA ILE A 60 -4.86 18.59 19.48
C ILE A 60 -4.96 17.06 19.43
N ALA A 61 -6.09 16.48 19.87
CA ALA A 61 -6.31 15.05 19.84
C ALA A 61 -6.31 14.49 18.41
N SER A 62 -6.94 15.20 17.46
CA SER A 62 -6.94 14.83 16.04
C SER A 62 -5.53 14.87 15.43
N THR A 63 -4.74 15.90 15.77
CA THR A 63 -3.35 16.01 15.30
C THR A 63 -2.49 14.90 15.88
N TRP A 64 -2.63 14.60 17.18
CA TRP A 64 -1.89 13.52 17.85
C TRP A 64 -2.24 12.16 17.25
N PHE A 65 -3.53 11.86 17.11
CA PHE A 65 -4.01 10.60 16.53
C PHE A 65 -3.53 10.45 15.09
N SER A 66 -3.63 11.51 14.27
CA SER A 66 -3.16 11.53 12.87
C SER A 66 -1.65 11.31 12.74
N VAL A 67 -0.84 11.90 13.63
CA VAL A 67 0.61 11.67 13.66
C VAL A 67 0.91 10.23 14.05
N GLN A 68 0.24 9.68 15.05
CA GLN A 68 0.42 8.30 15.48
C GLN A 68 0.04 7.29 14.38
N THR A 69 -1.12 7.46 13.73
CA THR A 69 -1.52 6.59 12.60
C THR A 69 -0.56 6.72 11.42
N SER A 70 -0.07 7.93 11.15
CA SER A 70 0.88 8.17 10.06
C SER A 70 2.24 7.51 10.32
N LEU A 71 2.70 7.46 11.57
CA LEU A 71 3.94 6.78 11.96
C LEU A 71 3.82 5.27 11.80
N GLU A 72 2.72 4.67 12.26
CA GLU A 72 2.45 3.23 12.11
C GLU A 72 2.33 2.82 10.64
N LEU A 73 1.63 3.63 9.83
CA LEU A 73 1.47 3.37 8.40
C LEU A 73 2.82 3.46 7.65
N LYS A 74 3.70 4.39 8.06
CA LYS A 74 5.06 4.50 7.53
C LYS A 74 5.90 3.28 7.90
N SER A 75 5.86 2.80 9.14
CA SER A 75 6.62 1.61 9.55
C SER A 75 6.16 0.34 8.83
N LEU A 76 4.84 0.18 8.62
CA LEU A 76 4.30 -0.95 7.87
C LEU A 76 4.73 -0.92 6.40
N LYS A 77 4.65 0.25 5.74
CA LYS A 77 5.15 0.43 4.37
C LYS A 77 6.64 0.15 4.28
N GLN A 78 7.43 0.67 5.21
CA GLN A 78 8.88 0.45 5.23
C GLN A 78 9.24 -1.03 5.41
N GLN A 79 8.52 -1.74 6.28
CA GLN A 79 8.70 -3.19 6.45
C GLN A 79 8.29 -3.96 5.19
N GLN A 80 7.22 -3.56 4.52
CA GLN A 80 6.80 -4.14 3.24
C GLN A 80 7.85 -3.93 2.14
N PHE A 81 8.41 -2.72 2.02
CA PHE A 81 9.49 -2.45 1.06
C PHE A 81 10.74 -3.27 1.37
N ALA A 82 11.12 -3.38 2.65
CA ALA A 82 12.26 -4.22 3.06
C ALA A 82 12.02 -5.70 2.73
N TYR A 83 10.80 -6.21 2.94
CA TYR A 83 10.41 -7.56 2.54
C TYR A 83 10.53 -7.76 1.02
N GLN A 84 10.00 -6.82 0.23
CA GLN A 84 10.04 -6.89 -1.23
C GLN A 84 11.49 -6.86 -1.75
N ALA A 85 12.31 -5.92 -1.27
CA ALA A 85 13.71 -5.82 -1.66
C ALA A 85 14.50 -7.10 -1.30
N ALA A 86 14.26 -7.68 -0.11
CA ALA A 86 14.88 -8.95 0.28
C ALA A 86 14.47 -10.10 -0.64
N GLN A 87 13.20 -10.17 -1.03
CA GLN A 87 12.70 -11.18 -1.97
C GLN A 87 13.29 -11.03 -3.36
N GLU A 88 13.36 -9.82 -3.90
CA GLU A 88 13.99 -9.56 -5.21
C GLU A 88 15.46 -10.00 -5.23
N GLN A 89 16.21 -9.70 -4.16
CA GLN A 89 17.60 -10.12 -4.04
C GLN A 89 17.75 -11.65 -3.97
N ILE A 90 16.84 -12.35 -3.28
CA ILE A 90 16.82 -13.83 -3.25
C ILE A 90 16.50 -14.38 -4.64
N GLN A 91 15.50 -13.82 -5.34
CA GLN A 91 15.09 -14.26 -6.68
C GLN A 91 16.20 -14.10 -7.71
N TYR A 92 16.90 -12.95 -7.68
CA TYR A 92 18.04 -12.70 -8.57
C TYR A 92 19.14 -13.75 -8.37
N ARG A 93 19.53 -14.02 -7.12
CA ARG A 93 20.54 -15.04 -6.79
C ARG A 93 20.09 -16.45 -7.18
N GLU A 94 18.83 -16.78 -6.94
CA GLU A 94 18.24 -18.06 -7.35
C GLU A 94 18.25 -18.27 -8.86
N HIS A 95 18.08 -17.20 -9.65
CA HIS A 95 18.16 -17.31 -11.09
C HIS A 95 19.58 -17.67 -11.55
N GLN A 96 20.60 -16.97 -11.03
CA GLN A 96 22.00 -17.27 -11.34
C GLN A 96 22.39 -18.69 -10.91
N ARG A 97 22.00 -19.10 -9.70
CA ARG A 97 22.24 -20.45 -9.16
C ARG A 97 21.64 -21.54 -10.05
N ARG A 98 20.39 -21.36 -10.49
CA ARG A 98 19.69 -22.34 -11.33
C ARG A 98 20.40 -22.62 -12.64
N LEU A 99 21.01 -21.61 -13.26
CA LEU A 99 21.75 -21.77 -14.50
C LEU A 99 23.00 -22.64 -14.29
N VAL A 100 23.82 -22.32 -13.29
CA VAL A 100 25.05 -23.08 -12.96
C VAL A 100 24.71 -24.52 -12.57
N LYS A 101 23.67 -24.70 -11.75
CA LYS A 101 23.24 -26.02 -11.31
C LYS A 101 22.71 -26.86 -12.48
N ALA A 102 21.90 -26.28 -13.36
CA ALA A 102 21.33 -27.00 -14.49
C ALA A 102 22.42 -27.54 -15.43
N SER A 103 23.41 -26.71 -15.78
CA SER A 103 24.55 -27.16 -16.60
C SER A 103 25.37 -28.23 -15.90
N PHE A 104 25.61 -28.10 -14.59
CA PHE A 104 26.33 -29.13 -13.84
C PHE A 104 25.59 -30.47 -13.81
N VAL A 105 24.29 -30.47 -13.54
CA VAL A 105 23.48 -31.71 -13.51
C VAL A 105 23.42 -32.37 -14.88
N GLU A 106 23.32 -31.58 -15.95
CA GLU A 106 23.37 -32.08 -17.32
C GLU A 106 24.73 -32.76 -17.62
N ASN A 107 25.84 -32.11 -17.27
CA ASN A 107 27.18 -32.67 -17.44
C ASN A 107 27.40 -33.92 -16.59
N LEU A 108 26.88 -33.94 -15.35
CA LEU A 108 26.95 -35.11 -14.47
C LEU A 108 26.21 -36.30 -15.06
N ASN A 109 25.06 -36.06 -15.69
CA ASN A 109 24.30 -37.11 -16.37
C ASN A 109 25.03 -37.64 -17.61
N MET A 110 25.67 -36.76 -18.40
CA MET A 110 26.48 -37.18 -19.56
C MET A 110 27.71 -37.97 -19.14
N ALA A 111 28.37 -37.60 -18.04
CA ALA A 111 29.52 -38.31 -17.50
C ALA A 111 29.15 -39.56 -16.69
N SER A 112 27.86 -39.88 -16.56
CA SER A 112 27.40 -40.99 -15.72
C SER A 112 27.92 -42.37 -16.17
N GLU A 113 28.24 -42.52 -17.45
CA GLU A 113 28.83 -43.75 -18.01
C GLU A 113 30.32 -43.91 -17.66
N GLN A 114 30.99 -42.81 -17.28
CA GLN A 114 32.43 -42.78 -17.00
C GLN A 114 32.73 -42.72 -15.49
N LEU A 115 31.73 -42.42 -14.67
CA LEU A 115 31.85 -42.30 -13.22
C LEU A 115 31.27 -43.54 -12.54
N ASP A 116 31.84 -43.89 -11.37
CA ASP A 116 31.28 -44.95 -10.55
C ASP A 116 29.88 -44.57 -10.03
N PRO A 117 28.87 -45.46 -10.12
CA PRO A 117 27.50 -45.14 -9.68
C PRO A 117 27.38 -44.69 -8.24
N ALA A 118 28.24 -45.19 -7.33
CA ALA A 118 28.22 -44.75 -5.93
C ALA A 118 28.69 -43.29 -5.80
N THR A 119 29.68 -42.88 -6.60
CA THR A 119 30.15 -41.48 -6.64
C THR A 119 29.05 -40.53 -7.10
N ILE A 120 28.30 -40.90 -8.15
CA ILE A 120 27.18 -40.09 -8.65
C ILE A 120 26.11 -39.95 -7.57
N ALA A 121 25.75 -41.05 -6.90
CA ALA A 121 24.76 -41.05 -5.83
C ALA A 121 25.19 -40.14 -4.67
N ASP A 122 26.47 -40.16 -4.27
CA ASP A 122 27.00 -39.31 -3.21
C ASP A 122 26.92 -37.82 -3.57
N ILE A 123 27.28 -37.45 -4.80
CA ILE A 123 27.18 -36.07 -5.30
C ILE A 123 25.73 -35.60 -5.29
N GLN A 124 24.81 -36.41 -5.83
CA GLN A 124 23.38 -36.09 -5.87
C GLN A 124 22.78 -35.95 -4.47
N ASN A 125 23.14 -36.84 -3.55
CA ASN A 125 22.68 -36.78 -2.16
C ASN A 125 23.18 -35.51 -1.45
N ASN A 126 24.45 -35.16 -1.62
CA ASN A 126 25.00 -33.94 -1.04
C ASN A 126 24.32 -32.68 -1.59
N LEU A 127 24.04 -32.62 -2.90
CA LEU A 127 23.27 -31.54 -3.50
C LEU A 127 21.84 -31.47 -2.93
N ALA A 128 21.16 -32.61 -2.81
CA ALA A 128 19.81 -32.66 -2.25
C ALA A 128 19.76 -32.15 -0.80
N ILE A 129 20.75 -32.49 0.03
CA ILE A 129 20.88 -31.99 1.41
C ILE A 129 21.05 -30.46 1.42
N ILE A 130 21.91 -29.93 0.56
CA ILE A 130 22.14 -28.48 0.44
C ILE A 130 20.86 -27.76 -0.02
N GLU A 131 20.14 -28.34 -0.98
CA GLU A 131 18.85 -27.82 -1.45
C GLU A 131 17.78 -27.77 -0.38
N GLN A 132 17.65 -28.86 0.39
CA GLN A 132 16.72 -28.90 1.50
C GLN A 132 17.05 -27.81 2.53
N ALA A 133 18.33 -27.65 2.88
CA ALA A 133 18.78 -26.59 3.79
C ALA A 133 18.42 -25.19 3.26
N MET A 134 18.59 -24.94 1.96
CA MET A 134 18.19 -23.65 1.36
C MET A 134 16.68 -23.41 1.42
N LEU A 135 15.87 -24.45 1.19
CA LEU A 135 14.41 -24.35 1.31
C LEU A 135 13.98 -24.03 2.74
N ASP A 136 14.58 -24.70 3.72
CA ASP A 136 14.31 -24.48 5.14
C ASP A 136 14.68 -23.06 5.57
N ILE A 137 15.85 -22.56 5.13
CA ILE A 137 16.30 -21.19 5.41
C ILE A 137 15.35 -20.17 4.77
N LYS A 138 14.92 -20.37 3.52
CA LYS A 138 13.95 -19.48 2.84
C LYS A 138 12.59 -19.48 3.53
N ALA A 139 12.12 -20.65 3.97
CA ALA A 139 10.88 -20.77 4.74
C ALA A 139 10.98 -20.03 6.09
N ALA A 140 12.15 -20.06 6.73
CA ALA A 140 12.41 -19.28 7.94
C ALA A 140 12.48 -17.76 7.64
N LEU A 141 13.12 -17.35 6.54
CA LEU A 141 13.16 -15.96 6.08
C LEU A 141 11.78 -15.41 5.74
N ALA A 142 10.89 -16.22 5.17
CA ALA A 142 9.50 -15.82 4.93
C ALA A 142 8.77 -15.45 6.24
N LYS A 143 9.11 -16.10 7.35
CA LYS A 143 8.59 -15.78 8.68
C LYS A 143 9.32 -14.60 9.34
N GLN A 144 10.61 -14.41 9.03
CA GLN A 144 11.48 -13.39 9.64
C GLN A 144 12.34 -12.67 8.59
N PRO A 145 11.76 -11.80 7.75
CA PRO A 145 12.43 -11.26 6.57
C PRO A 145 13.58 -10.27 6.86
N GLY A 146 13.61 -9.69 8.06
CA GLY A 146 14.70 -8.82 8.51
C GLY A 146 15.82 -9.55 9.24
N ASN A 147 15.79 -10.89 9.34
CA ASN A 147 16.78 -11.65 10.09
C ASN A 147 18.08 -11.80 9.29
N GLN A 148 19.07 -10.96 9.60
CA GLN A 148 20.35 -10.96 8.88
C GLN A 148 21.11 -12.28 8.99
N ARG A 149 21.02 -12.96 10.14
CA ARG A 149 21.68 -14.26 10.31
C ARG A 149 21.15 -15.31 9.33
N LEU A 150 19.85 -15.28 9.03
CA LEU A 150 19.26 -16.18 8.03
C LEU A 150 19.67 -15.81 6.60
N ASN A 151 19.81 -14.52 6.29
CA ASN A 151 20.35 -14.07 5.01
C ASN A 151 21.81 -14.52 4.82
N ASP A 152 22.64 -14.36 5.85
CA ASP A 152 24.04 -14.81 5.84
C ASP A 152 24.13 -16.32 5.69
N LEU A 153 23.27 -17.06 6.40
CA LEU A 153 23.22 -18.52 6.31
C LEU A 153 22.79 -18.99 4.92
N LEU A 154 21.82 -18.31 4.30
CA LEU A 154 21.41 -18.59 2.91
C LEU A 154 22.59 -18.35 1.96
N GLN A 155 23.29 -17.22 2.11
CA GLN A 155 24.46 -16.89 1.30
C GLN A 155 25.58 -17.92 1.45
N GLN A 156 25.89 -18.34 2.68
CA GLN A 156 26.87 -19.38 2.94
C GLN A 156 26.47 -20.72 2.31
N THR A 157 25.18 -21.05 2.34
CA THR A 157 24.66 -22.27 1.73
C THR A 157 24.82 -22.24 0.20
N TYR A 158 24.58 -21.09 -0.46
CA TYR A 158 24.89 -20.94 -1.89
C TYR A 158 26.37 -21.11 -2.20
N THR A 159 27.25 -20.51 -1.39
CA THR A 159 28.69 -20.66 -1.58
C THR A 159 29.14 -22.11 -1.41
N ARG A 160 28.54 -22.86 -0.47
CA ARG A 160 28.82 -24.30 -0.31
C ARG A 160 28.36 -25.13 -1.51
N GLU A 161 27.20 -24.82 -2.10
CA GLU A 161 26.75 -25.47 -3.33
C GLU A 161 27.76 -25.25 -4.46
N GLN A 162 28.20 -24.01 -4.65
CA GLN A 162 29.19 -23.66 -5.68
C GLN A 162 30.53 -24.36 -5.42
N GLN A 163 31.03 -24.36 -4.18
CA GLN A 163 32.27 -25.05 -3.82
C GLN A 163 32.19 -26.56 -4.05
N LEU A 164 31.03 -27.17 -3.77
CA LEU A 164 30.80 -28.58 -4.08
C LEU A 164 30.91 -28.81 -5.59
N ILE A 165 30.19 -28.04 -6.40
CA ILE A 165 30.22 -28.12 -7.87
C ILE A 165 31.65 -27.96 -8.40
N GLU A 166 32.35 -26.89 -8.00
CA GLU A 166 33.73 -26.61 -8.41
C GLU A 166 34.69 -27.72 -7.99
N SER A 167 34.54 -28.26 -6.78
CA SER A 167 35.39 -29.35 -6.29
C SER A 167 35.20 -30.62 -7.12
N VAL A 168 33.96 -30.94 -7.48
CA VAL A 168 33.61 -32.11 -8.29
C VAL A 168 34.13 -31.92 -9.73
N GLU A 169 33.93 -30.75 -10.33
CA GLU A 169 34.47 -30.44 -11.67
C GLU A 169 36.00 -30.41 -11.72
N LYS A 170 36.67 -30.10 -10.59
CA LYS A 170 38.13 -30.19 -10.49
C LYS A 170 38.61 -31.62 -10.37
N SER A 171 37.88 -32.45 -9.63
CA SER A 171 38.18 -33.88 -9.47
C SER A 171 37.87 -34.71 -10.70
N TYR A 172 36.89 -34.29 -11.51
CA TYR A 172 36.45 -34.98 -12.72
C TYR A 172 36.41 -34.01 -13.91
N PRO A 173 37.56 -33.76 -14.58
CA PRO A 173 37.67 -32.81 -15.68
C PRO A 173 36.69 -33.05 -16.83
N GLN A 174 36.28 -34.32 -17.05
CA GLN A 174 35.27 -34.69 -18.03
C GLN A 174 33.91 -33.99 -17.83
N LEU A 175 33.61 -33.53 -16.60
CA LEU A 175 32.40 -32.74 -16.31
C LEU A 175 32.46 -31.31 -16.82
N ARG A 176 33.65 -30.79 -17.14
CA ARG A 176 33.83 -29.42 -17.63
C ARG A 176 33.67 -29.29 -19.15
N GLY A 177 33.50 -30.42 -19.86
CA GLY A 177 33.45 -30.45 -21.33
C GLY A 177 34.82 -30.24 -21.99
N GLU A 178 35.91 -30.24 -21.22
CA GLU A 178 37.28 -30.24 -21.71
C GLU A 178 37.72 -31.70 -21.88
N ALA A 179 37.39 -32.29 -23.03
CA ALA A 179 37.89 -33.60 -23.47
C ALA A 179 38.88 -33.42 -24.62
#